data_AF-U1QLU4-F1
#
_entry.id   AF-U1QLU4-F1
#
_cell.length_a   1.000
_cell.length_b   1.000
_cell.length_c   1.000
_cell.angle_alpha   90.00
_cell.angle_beta   90.00
_cell.angle_gamma   90.00
#
_symmetry.space_group_name_H-M   'P 1'
#
loop_
_entity.id
_entity.type
_entity.pdbx_description
1 polymer ?
#
loop_
_entity_poly.entity_id
_entity_poly.type
_entity_poly.pdbx_seq_one_letter_code
_entity_poly.pdbx_strand_id
1 'polypeptide(L)'
;MKETASDGGRKPRVDDDGIREVFRSTDDPVLSTREVAEELPIKRRGTLDRLQSLESDGDLQSKQIGGRSKVWWLTVEGQTPDMDEGLPSADSDVTRDTVDEGGED
;
A
#
# COMPACT_ATOMS: atom_id res chain seq x y z
N MET A 1 13.31 22.52 16.25
CA MET A 1 13.08 21.35 17.12
C MET A 1 11.99 20.53 16.43
N LYS A 2 12.27 19.31 15.96
CA LYS A 2 11.25 18.47 15.31
C LYS A 2 10.51 17.73 16.43
N GLU A 3 9.27 18.12 16.67
CA GLU A 3 8.38 17.47 17.63
C GLU A 3 7.93 16.12 17.06
N THR A 4 8.47 15.03 17.59
CA THR A 4 7.97 13.66 17.37
C THR A 4 7.10 13.29 18.57
N ALA A 5 5.81 13.53 18.48
CA ALA A 5 4.80 13.01 19.39
C ALA A 5 3.62 12.58 18.51
N SER A 6 3.07 11.38 18.55
CA SER A 6 2.94 10.43 19.64
C SER A 6 2.65 9.05 19.05
N ASP A 7 3.39 8.00 19.41
CA ASP A 7 2.96 6.61 19.17
C ASP A 7 2.48 6.01 20.50
N GLY A 8 1.26 6.39 20.87
CA GLY A 8 0.52 5.87 22.00
C GLY A 8 -0.54 4.89 21.52
N GLY A 9 -0.14 3.76 20.96
CA GLY A 9 -1.04 2.68 20.57
C GLY A 9 -0.24 1.46 20.20
N ARG A 10 -0.57 0.29 20.80
CA ARG A 10 0.11 -1.01 20.61
C ARG A 10 0.94 -1.06 19.33
N LYS A 11 2.27 -1.14 19.50
CA LYS A 11 3.21 -1.43 18.42
C LYS A 11 2.59 -2.50 17.52
N PRO A 12 2.23 -2.20 16.26
CA PRO A 12 1.87 -3.27 15.34
C PRO A 12 3.02 -4.27 15.37
N ARG A 13 2.73 -5.58 15.30
CA ARG A 13 3.81 -6.58 15.21
C ARG A 13 4.75 -6.35 14.02
N VAL A 14 4.32 -5.50 13.09
CA VAL A 14 5.02 -5.09 11.90
C VAL A 14 5.08 -3.57 11.91
N ASP A 15 6.26 -3.03 12.20
CA ASP A 15 6.57 -1.62 12.03
C ASP A 15 6.98 -1.34 10.58
N ASP A 16 7.03 -0.06 10.22
CA ASP A 16 7.33 0.41 8.87
C ASP A 16 8.71 -0.07 8.37
N ASP A 17 9.69 -0.19 9.27
CA ASP A 17 11.00 -0.78 8.96
C ASP A 17 10.91 -2.26 8.58
N GLY A 18 10.02 -3.01 9.24
CA GLY A 18 9.77 -4.42 8.90
C GLY A 18 9.16 -4.58 7.51
N ILE A 19 8.37 -3.61 7.05
CA ILE A 19 7.85 -3.59 5.68
C ILE A 19 8.97 -3.28 4.70
N ARG A 20 9.83 -2.30 5.00
CA ARG A 20 10.99 -1.98 4.14
C ARG A 20 11.95 -3.16 4.02
N GLU A 21 12.14 -3.93 5.09
CA GLU A 21 12.97 -5.15 5.08
C GLU A 21 12.45 -6.20 4.10
N VAL A 22 11.13 -6.36 3.93
CA VAL A 22 10.57 -7.27 2.92
C VAL A 22 11.11 -6.95 1.52
N PHE A 23 11.12 -5.67 1.13
CA PHE A 23 11.64 -5.25 -0.17
C PHE A 23 13.17 -5.39 -0.29
N ARG A 24 13.91 -5.36 0.82
CA ARG A 24 15.37 -5.52 0.83
C ARG A 24 15.79 -6.99 0.84
N SER A 25 14.97 -7.86 1.41
CA SER A 25 15.24 -9.30 1.53
C SER A 25 14.80 -10.11 0.31
N THR A 26 13.95 -9.55 -0.56
CA THR A 26 13.52 -10.17 -1.82
C THR A 26 14.42 -9.73 -2.99
N ASP A 27 14.64 -10.63 -3.96
CA ASP A 27 15.40 -10.35 -5.19
C ASP A 27 14.59 -9.49 -6.19
N ASP A 28 13.26 -9.55 -6.10
CA ASP A 28 12.36 -8.75 -6.93
C ASP A 28 12.33 -7.28 -6.49
N PRO A 29 12.68 -6.33 -7.37
CA PRO A 29 12.73 -4.90 -7.04
C PRO A 29 11.36 -4.25 -6.87
N VAL A 30 10.29 -4.95 -7.28
CA VAL A 30 8.89 -4.49 -7.22
C VAL A 30 8.01 -5.61 -6.70
N LEU A 31 7.18 -5.30 -5.72
CA LEU A 31 6.26 -6.27 -5.12
C LEU A 31 4.83 -5.75 -5.16
N SER A 32 3.86 -6.64 -5.35
CA SER A 32 2.45 -6.32 -5.15
C SER A 32 2.09 -6.29 -3.67
N THR A 33 0.98 -5.62 -3.32
CA THR A 33 0.43 -5.66 -1.95
C THR A 33 0.21 -7.08 -1.44
N ARG A 34 -0.13 -8.00 -2.34
CA ARG A 34 -0.34 -9.40 -2.01
C ARG A 34 0.96 -10.07 -1.55
N GLU A 35 2.03 -9.90 -2.31
CA GLU A 35 3.33 -10.51 -2.01
C GLU A 35 3.88 -9.97 -0.70
N VAL A 36 3.82 -8.65 -0.48
CA VAL A 36 4.24 -8.04 0.79
C VAL A 36 3.41 -8.58 1.97
N ALA A 37 2.11 -8.80 1.78
CA ALA A 37 1.25 -9.32 2.84
C ALA A 37 1.45 -10.82 3.11
N GLU A 38 2.01 -11.58 2.17
CA GLU A 38 2.35 -12.99 2.36
C GLU A 38 3.58 -13.14 3.28
N GLU A 39 4.49 -12.14 3.26
CA GLU A 39 5.69 -12.11 4.10
C GLU A 39 5.47 -11.54 5.52
N LEU A 40 4.31 -10.92 5.78
CA LEU A 40 4.04 -10.21 7.02
C LEU A 40 2.93 -10.87 7.84
N PRO A 41 3.04 -10.92 9.18
CA PRO A 41 2.00 -11.45 10.06
C PRO A 41 0.81 -10.48 10.27
N ILE A 42 0.41 -9.76 9.22
CA ILE A 42 -0.73 -8.83 9.20
C ILE A 42 -1.64 -9.12 8.02
N LYS A 43 -2.92 -8.76 8.15
CA LYS A 43 -3.88 -8.96 7.06
C LYS A 43 -3.56 -8.02 5.89
N ARG A 44 -3.83 -8.46 4.66
CA ARG A 44 -3.67 -7.68 3.41
C ARG A 44 -4.18 -6.24 3.48
N ARG A 45 -5.34 -6.00 4.10
CA ARG A 45 -5.88 -4.65 4.27
C ARG A 45 -4.94 -3.76 5.09
N GLY A 46 -4.45 -4.27 6.23
CA GLY A 46 -3.49 -3.55 7.06
C GLY A 46 -2.14 -3.37 6.36
N THR A 47 -1.71 -4.34 5.54
CA THR A 47 -0.53 -4.16 4.68
C THR A 47 -0.72 -3.02 3.69
N LEU A 48 -1.87 -2.95 3.03
CA LEU A 48 -2.18 -1.87 2.10
C LEU A 48 -2.16 -0.50 2.79
N ASP A 49 -2.83 -0.37 3.94
CA ASP A 49 -2.88 0.88 4.71
C ASP A 49 -1.46 1.35 5.08
N ARG A 50 -0.57 0.42 5.44
CA ARG A 50 0.83 0.72 5.77
C ARG A 50 1.67 1.09 4.57
N LEU A 51 1.51 0.40 3.45
CA LEU A 51 2.20 0.72 2.19
C LEU A 51 1.82 2.13 1.70
N GLN A 52 0.54 2.51 1.82
CA GLN A 52 0.07 3.87 1.51
C GLN A 52 0.68 4.92 2.45
N SER A 53 0.82 4.61 3.74
CA SER A 53 1.48 5.50 4.69
C SER A 53 2.95 5.73 4.31
N LEU A 54 3.68 4.66 3.99
CA LEU A 54 5.07 4.72 3.53
C LEU A 54 5.24 5.48 2.20
N GLU A 55 4.28 5.36 1.28
CA GLU A 55 4.24 6.15 0.06
C GLU A 55 4.05 7.64 0.38
N SER A 56 3.17 7.96 1.33
CA SER A 56 2.94 9.35 1.76
C SER A 56 4.16 9.97 2.46
N ASP A 57 4.95 9.17 3.19
CA ASP A 57 6.23 9.61 3.77
C ASP A 57 7.37 9.67 2.73
N GLY A 58 7.13 9.17 1.52
CA GLY A 58 8.10 9.15 0.43
C GLY A 58 9.11 8.00 0.49
N ASP A 59 8.94 7.04 1.40
CA ASP A 59 9.80 5.85 1.52
C ASP A 59 9.55 4.81 0.43
N LEU A 60 8.30 4.75 -0.05
CA LEU A 60 7.90 3.88 -1.13
C LEU A 60 7.35 4.69 -2.30
N GLN A 61 7.41 4.08 -3.47
CA GLN A 61 6.68 4.50 -4.65
C GLN A 61 5.71 3.40 -5.05
N SER A 62 4.64 3.76 -5.76
CA SER A 62 3.69 2.79 -6.27
C SER A 62 3.25 3.05 -7.70
N LYS A 63 2.76 2.00 -8.36
CA LYS A 63 2.20 2.06 -9.71
C LYS A 63 0.99 1.17 -9.84
N GLN A 64 -0.07 1.71 -10.42
CA GLN A 64 -1.23 0.93 -10.83
C GLN A 64 -0.88 0.16 -12.12
N ILE A 65 -1.00 -1.16 -12.11
CA ILE A 65 -0.60 -2.03 -13.24
C ILE A 65 -1.80 -2.67 -13.97
N GLY A 66 -3.02 -2.35 -13.56
CA GLY A 66 -4.26 -2.81 -14.18
C GLY A 66 -5.29 -3.30 -13.16
N GLY A 67 -6.57 -3.09 -13.47
CA GLY A 67 -7.68 -3.40 -12.55
C GLY A 67 -7.50 -2.70 -11.20
N ARG A 68 -7.54 -3.49 -10.12
CA ARG A 68 -7.32 -3.02 -8.74
C ARG A 68 -5.92 -3.35 -8.20
N SER A 69 -5.00 -3.77 -9.07
CA SER A 69 -3.66 -4.21 -8.68
C SER A 69 -2.67 -3.05 -8.68
N LYS A 70 -1.87 -2.98 -7.62
CA LYS A 70 -0.83 -1.96 -7.40
C LYS A 70 0.47 -2.66 -7.01
N VAL A 71 1.58 -2.20 -7.57
CA VAL A 71 2.94 -2.64 -7.22
C VAL A 71 3.68 -1.50 -6.53
N TRP A 72 4.66 -1.88 -5.73
CA TRP A 72 5.37 -1.03 -4.77
C TRP A 72 6.87 -1.29 -4.84
N TRP A 73 7.68 -0.27 -4.63
CA TRP A 73 9.14 -0.37 -4.56
C TRP A 73 9.72 0.71 -3.65
N LEU A 74 10.94 0.47 -3.15
CA LEU A 74 11.67 1.43 -2.33
C LEU A 74 12.03 2.69 -3.12
N THR A 75 11.81 3.86 -2.52
CA THR A 75 12.31 5.11 -3.07
C THR A 75 13.83 5.14 -2.92
N VAL A 76 14.52 5.40 -4.03
CA VAL A 76 15.97 5.64 -4.04
C VAL A 76 16.23 7.07 -3.56
N GLU A 77 17.07 7.24 -2.54
CA GLU A 77 17.39 8.54 -1.93
C GLU A 77 17.72 9.59 -3.00
N GLY A 78 16.95 10.69 -3.02
CA GLY A 78 17.08 11.77 -4.00
C GLY A 78 15.87 11.99 -4.92
N GLN A 79 14.85 11.13 -4.86
CA GLN A 79 13.55 11.35 -5.52
C GLN A 79 12.50 11.66 -4.46
N THR A 80 12.40 12.91 -4.01
CA THR A 80 11.15 13.40 -3.46
C THR A 80 10.27 13.73 -4.67
N PRO A 81 9.27 12.91 -5.04
CA PRO A 81 8.28 13.39 -5.98
C PRO A 81 7.68 14.65 -5.35
N ASP A 82 7.77 15.77 -6.06
CA ASP A 82 7.17 17.04 -5.69
C ASP A 82 5.65 16.85 -5.76
N MET A 83 5.06 16.29 -4.72
CA MET A 83 3.64 15.91 -4.68
C MET A 83 2.79 17.12 -4.30
N ASP A 84 2.81 18.15 -5.16
CA ASP A 84 1.78 19.19 -5.27
C ASP A 84 0.92 18.91 -6.51
N GLU A 85 0.46 17.66 -6.70
CA GLU A 85 -0.55 17.38 -7.72
C GLU A 85 -1.50 16.31 -7.18
N GLY A 86 -2.72 16.77 -6.83
CA GLY A 86 -3.73 16.01 -6.11
C GLY A 86 -3.95 14.61 -6.68
N LEU A 87 -3.63 13.60 -5.86
CA LEU A 87 -4.11 12.26 -6.09
C LEU A 87 -5.65 12.33 -6.13
N PRO A 88 -6.31 11.93 -7.24
CA PRO A 88 -7.73 11.71 -7.19
C PRO A 88 -7.95 10.65 -6.12
N SER A 89 -8.61 11.05 -5.03
CA SER A 89 -9.19 10.10 -4.08
C SER A 89 -9.84 9.03 -4.92
N ALA A 90 -9.38 7.79 -4.75
CA ALA A 90 -9.89 6.64 -5.47
C ALA A 90 -11.38 6.59 -5.19
N ASP A 91 -12.14 7.21 -6.10
CA ASP A 91 -13.57 7.42 -5.98
C ASP A 91 -14.18 6.04 -5.98
N SER A 92 -14.56 5.65 -4.78
CA SER A 92 -15.18 4.39 -4.48
C SER A 92 -16.65 4.54 -4.82
N ASP A 93 -16.99 4.56 -6.11
CA ASP A 93 -18.35 4.28 -6.51
C ASP A 93 -18.42 3.77 -7.97
N VAL A 94 -18.39 2.46 -8.11
CA VAL A 94 -19.47 1.81 -8.86
C VAL A 94 -19.69 0.45 -8.23
N THR A 95 -20.80 0.36 -7.50
CA THR A 95 -21.38 -0.90 -7.08
C THR A 95 -21.53 -1.78 -8.33
N ARG A 96 -20.88 -2.95 -8.33
CA ARG A 96 -21.22 -3.99 -9.30
C ARG A 96 -22.58 -4.51 -8.87
N ASP A 97 -23.62 -4.05 -9.55
CA ASP A 97 -24.89 -4.73 -9.58
C ASP A 97 -24.64 -6.16 -10.07
N THR A 98 -24.83 -7.12 -9.18
CA THR A 98 -24.93 -8.54 -9.49
C THR A 98 -26.27 -8.97 -8.98
N VAL A 99 -27.25 -9.07 -9.87
CA VAL A 99 -28.30 -10.07 -9.77
C VAL A 99 -28.37 -10.82 -11.09
N ASP A 100 -27.65 -11.93 -11.10
CA ASP A 100 -27.92 -13.09 -11.95
C ASP A 100 -29.04 -13.87 -11.26
N GLU A 101 -30.25 -13.85 -11.82
CA GLU A 101 -31.28 -14.85 -11.55
C GLU A 101 -31.97 -15.20 -12.87
N GLY A 102 -31.91 -16.49 -13.22
CA GLY A 102 -32.47 -17.06 -14.43
C GLY A 102 -33.91 -17.57 -14.29
N GLY A 103 -34.42 -18.06 -15.42
CA GLY A 103 -35.66 -18.85 -15.57
C GLY A 103 -36.92 -17.99 -15.77
N GLU A 104 -37.89 -18.32 -16.61
CA GLU A 104 -38.24 -19.41 -17.52
C GLU A 104 -39.35 -18.84 -18.43
N ASP A 105 -39.48 -19.30 -19.68
CA ASP A 105 -40.79 -19.59 -20.31
C ASP A 105 -40.59 -20.66 -21.40
#